data_AF-A0A3G6TDH4-F1
#
_entry.id   AF-A0A3G6TDH4-F1
#
_cell.length_a   1.000
_cell.length_b   1.000
_cell.length_c   1.000
_cell.angle_alpha   90.00
_cell.angle_beta   90.00
_cell.angle_gamma   90.00
#
_symmetry.space_group_name_H-M   'P 1'
#
loop_
_entity.id
_entity.type
_entity.pdbx_description
1 polymer ?
#
loop_
_entity_poly.entity_id
_entity_poly.type
_entity_poly.pdbx_seq_one_letter_code
_entity_poly.pdbx_strand_id
1 'polypeptide(L)'
;MKNLLPLIIICFFSCENKTNKQDCIIDFEISKNTVNSKGIISDLKFQKNVLKISISNLRNDTLHFPAPRLFFVKEIIKQNIEESNNVVTKQFIPNIITDRVTAYCITEDNKKQIVSIDSSKTRDMQQYGFKLAPKAKYIVEYLLNCKASDPEKYKIVFFESSRFNDSKYEKIKYPENGYIEIKK
;
A
#
# COMPACT_ATOMS: atom_id res chain seq x y z
N MET A 1 -72.03 -22.39 13.97
CA MET A 1 -70.56 -22.64 13.93
C MET A 1 -70.08 -22.58 12.48
N LYS A 2 -69.36 -21.52 12.11
CA LYS A 2 -68.33 -21.47 11.05
C LYS A 2 -67.74 -20.06 10.99
N ASN A 3 -66.66 -19.91 11.75
CA ASN A 3 -65.44 -19.12 11.52
C ASN A 3 -65.53 -17.85 10.67
N LEU A 4 -65.64 -16.69 11.34
CA LEU A 4 -64.99 -15.47 10.89
C LEU A 4 -63.61 -15.40 11.57
N LEU A 5 -62.54 -15.53 10.80
CA LEU A 5 -61.18 -15.24 11.25
C LEU A 5 -60.89 -13.78 10.87
N PRO A 6 -60.59 -12.87 11.81
CA PRO A 6 -60.01 -11.58 11.44
C PRO A 6 -58.53 -11.80 11.10
N LEU A 7 -58.15 -11.42 9.88
CA LEU A 7 -56.74 -11.30 9.49
C LEU A 7 -56.08 -10.24 10.37
N ILE A 8 -55.23 -10.66 11.29
CA ILE A 8 -54.33 -9.75 12.00
C ILE A 8 -53.22 -9.37 11.03
N ILE A 9 -53.35 -8.20 10.40
CA ILE A 9 -52.24 -7.56 9.68
C ILE A 9 -51.28 -7.05 10.76
N ILE A 10 -50.30 -7.89 11.11
CA ILE A 10 -49.15 -7.43 11.88
C ILE A 10 -48.30 -6.61 10.91
N CYS A 11 -48.43 -5.28 11.00
CA CYS A 11 -47.48 -4.36 10.42
C CYS A 11 -46.11 -4.67 11.04
N PHE A 12 -45.30 -5.48 10.35
CA PHE A 12 -43.86 -5.51 10.54
C PHE A 12 -43.32 -4.16 10.09
N PHE A 13 -43.39 -3.16 10.97
CA PHE A 13 -42.38 -2.12 10.99
C PHE A 13 -41.08 -2.83 11.33
N SER A 14 -40.43 -3.37 10.30
CA SER A 14 -39.01 -3.64 10.35
C SER A 14 -38.37 -2.31 10.66
N CYS A 15 -38.00 -2.10 11.92
CA CYS A 15 -36.87 -1.25 12.23
C CYS A 15 -35.67 -1.87 11.52
N GLU A 16 -35.51 -1.56 10.24
CA GLU A 16 -34.20 -1.52 9.64
C GLU A 16 -33.42 -0.51 10.47
N ASN A 17 -32.75 -1.03 11.50
CA ASN A 17 -31.58 -0.38 12.05
C ASN A 17 -30.68 -0.11 10.85
N LYS A 18 -30.74 1.11 10.33
CA LYS A 18 -29.67 1.67 9.50
C LYS A 18 -28.44 1.72 10.39
N THR A 19 -27.80 0.57 10.57
CA THR A 19 -26.39 0.54 10.92
C THR A 19 -25.72 1.30 9.80
N ASN A 20 -25.37 2.57 10.08
CA ASN A 20 -24.39 3.31 9.32
C ASN A 20 -23.10 2.48 9.37
N LYS A 21 -22.97 1.51 8.46
CA LYS A 21 -21.67 0.95 8.11
C LYS A 21 -20.98 2.08 7.39
N GLN A 22 -20.23 2.85 8.14
CA GLN A 22 -19.34 3.82 7.54
C GLN A 22 -18.36 3.02 6.69
N ASP A 23 -18.45 3.21 5.37
CA ASP A 23 -17.62 2.47 4.43
C ASP A 23 -16.17 2.93 4.64
N CYS A 24 -15.27 1.97 4.85
CA CYS A 24 -13.86 2.28 4.98
C CYS A 24 -13.31 2.65 3.60
N ILE A 25 -12.78 3.85 3.47
CA ILE A 25 -12.26 4.42 2.22
C ILE A 25 -10.75 4.61 2.33
N ILE A 26 -10.03 4.28 1.26
CA ILE A 26 -8.60 4.58 1.11
C ILE A 26 -8.47 5.60 -0.01
N ASP A 27 -8.06 6.82 0.33
CA ASP A 27 -7.71 7.84 -0.64
C ASP A 27 -6.21 7.81 -0.92
N PHE A 28 -5.84 8.04 -2.18
CA PHE A 28 -4.45 8.09 -2.63
C PHE A 28 -4.19 9.39 -3.37
N GLU A 29 -3.14 10.09 -2.95
CA GLU A 29 -2.71 11.36 -3.52
C GLU A 29 -1.25 11.24 -3.92
N ILE A 30 -0.88 11.69 -5.13
CA ILE A 30 0.53 11.81 -5.52
C ILE A 30 0.70 12.93 -6.55
N SER A 31 1.73 13.74 -6.37
CA SER A 31 2.00 14.88 -7.28
C SER A 31 2.46 14.42 -8.67
N LYS A 32 3.33 13.41 -8.72
CA LYS A 32 3.82 12.82 -9.97
C LYS A 32 3.94 11.31 -9.81
N ASN A 33 3.06 10.57 -10.47
CA ASN A 33 2.97 9.12 -10.32
C ASN A 33 4.03 8.32 -11.11
N THR A 34 4.85 8.98 -11.94
CA THR A 34 5.82 8.34 -12.84
C THR A 34 7.14 9.09 -12.85
N VAL A 35 8.27 8.38 -12.76
CA VAL A 35 9.62 8.93 -12.91
C VAL A 35 10.36 8.17 -14.00
N ASN A 36 11.04 8.90 -14.88
CA ASN A 36 11.90 8.32 -15.91
C ASN A 36 13.34 8.81 -15.70
N SER A 37 14.29 7.88 -15.61
CA SER A 37 15.72 8.19 -15.52
C SER A 37 16.55 7.13 -16.24
N LYS A 38 17.39 7.56 -17.19
CA LYS A 38 18.32 6.69 -17.92
C LYS A 38 17.66 5.44 -18.55
N GLY A 39 16.45 5.57 -19.09
CA GLY A 39 15.72 4.44 -19.67
C GLY A 39 15.10 3.49 -18.64
N ILE A 40 15.01 3.88 -17.37
CA ILE A 40 14.27 3.17 -16.33
C ILE A 40 13.04 3.99 -15.98
N ILE A 41 11.87 3.38 -16.07
CA ILE A 41 10.59 4.00 -15.68
C ILE A 41 10.11 3.37 -14.40
N SER A 42 9.91 4.17 -13.36
CA SER A 42 9.22 3.77 -12.15
C SER A 42 7.85 4.45 -12.04
N ASP A 43 6.83 3.70 -11.63
CA ASP A 43 5.48 4.22 -11.43
C ASP A 43 4.86 3.75 -10.11
N LEU A 44 4.05 4.61 -9.51
CA LEU A 44 3.23 4.33 -8.33
C LEU A 44 1.77 4.56 -8.69
N LYS A 45 0.95 3.52 -8.59
CA LYS A 45 -0.47 3.56 -8.93
C LYS A 45 -1.30 2.97 -7.81
N PHE A 46 -2.49 3.50 -7.62
CA PHE A 46 -3.45 2.97 -6.67
C PHE A 46 -4.76 2.66 -7.38
N GLN A 47 -5.30 1.46 -7.15
CA GLN A 47 -6.59 1.08 -7.70
C GLN A 47 -7.31 0.18 -6.70
N LYS A 48 -8.56 0.54 -6.37
CA LYS A 48 -9.37 -0.11 -5.32
C LYS A 48 -8.65 -0.06 -3.97
N ASN A 49 -7.94 -1.10 -3.59
CA ASN A 49 -7.15 -1.20 -2.37
C ASN A 49 -5.73 -1.73 -2.64
N VAL A 50 -5.28 -1.72 -3.90
CA VAL A 50 -3.95 -2.19 -4.30
C VAL A 50 -3.07 -1.00 -4.63
N LEU A 51 -2.02 -0.80 -3.84
CA LEU A 51 -0.93 0.11 -4.16
C LEU A 51 0.14 -0.65 -4.95
N LYS A 52 0.38 -0.24 -6.18
CA LYS A 52 1.28 -0.89 -7.12
C LYS A 52 2.48 -0.01 -7.41
N ILE A 53 3.67 -0.55 -7.17
CA ILE A 53 4.93 0.01 -7.64
C ILE A 53 5.35 -0.81 -8.84
N SER A 54 5.78 -0.16 -9.91
CA SER A 54 6.49 -0.88 -10.96
C SER A 54 7.74 -0.18 -11.46
N ILE A 55 8.64 -0.98 -12.01
CA ILE A 55 9.95 -0.60 -12.53
C ILE A 55 10.08 -1.27 -13.89
N SER A 56 10.20 -0.49 -14.95
CA SER A 56 10.33 -0.97 -16.32
C SER A 56 11.73 -0.66 -16.82
N ASN A 57 12.42 -1.66 -17.34
CA ASN A 57 13.75 -1.50 -17.92
C ASN A 57 13.62 -1.31 -19.43
N LEU A 58 13.72 -0.08 -19.94
CA LEU A 58 13.69 0.20 -21.39
C LEU A 58 15.09 0.15 -22.02
N ARG A 59 16.13 -0.19 -21.25
CA ARG A 59 17.49 -0.33 -21.74
C ARG A 59 17.70 -1.70 -22.39
N ASN A 60 18.84 -1.85 -23.07
CA ASN A 60 19.25 -3.09 -23.71
C ASN A 60 20.12 -4.00 -22.82
N ASP A 61 20.39 -3.59 -21.58
CA ASP A 61 21.17 -4.34 -20.60
C ASP A 61 20.33 -4.76 -19.38
N THR A 62 20.86 -5.70 -18.59
CA THR A 62 20.18 -6.19 -17.38
C THR A 62 20.38 -5.21 -16.23
N LEU A 63 19.28 -4.79 -15.62
CA LEU A 63 19.27 -3.92 -14.47
C LEU A 63 19.40 -4.72 -13.17
N HIS A 64 20.36 -4.36 -12.34
CA HIS A 64 20.50 -4.87 -10.98
C HIS A 64 20.08 -3.78 -10.00
N PHE A 65 19.11 -4.04 -9.13
CA PHE A 65 18.60 -3.01 -8.20
C PHE A 65 18.04 -3.61 -6.92
N PRO A 66 17.99 -2.84 -5.82
CA PRO A 66 17.27 -3.23 -4.62
C PRO A 66 15.75 -3.17 -4.84
N ALA A 67 15.06 -4.30 -4.61
CA ALA A 67 13.62 -4.39 -4.79
C ALA A 67 12.88 -3.32 -3.97
N PRO A 68 11.93 -2.55 -4.55
CA PRO A 68 11.22 -1.49 -3.85
C PRO A 68 10.48 -2.01 -2.64
N ARG A 69 10.61 -1.27 -1.54
CA ARG A 69 9.90 -1.51 -0.29
C ARG A 69 9.34 -0.19 0.22
N LEU A 70 8.11 -0.19 0.69
CA LEU A 70 7.45 0.99 1.23
C LEU A 70 7.39 1.00 2.76
N PHE A 71 7.41 2.22 3.28
CA PHE A 71 6.95 2.57 4.61
C PHE A 71 5.82 3.59 4.50
N PHE A 72 4.89 3.48 5.44
CA PHE A 72 3.81 4.43 5.65
C PHE A 72 4.14 5.18 6.93
N VAL A 73 4.47 6.46 6.80
CA VAL A 73 4.91 7.30 7.90
C VAL A 73 3.80 8.30 8.19
N LYS A 74 3.31 8.34 9.42
CA LYS A 74 2.37 9.38 9.84
C LYS A 74 3.02 10.75 9.65
N GLU A 75 2.32 11.65 9.00
CA GLU A 75 2.72 13.06 9.02
C GLU A 75 2.34 13.64 10.38
N ILE A 76 3.33 13.73 11.29
CA ILE A 76 3.13 14.41 12.57
C ILE A 76 3.16 15.91 12.27
N ILE A 77 1.99 16.54 12.21
CA ILE A 77 1.90 17.98 12.34
C ILE A 77 2.50 18.29 13.72
N LYS A 78 3.62 19.03 13.78
CA LYS A 78 4.21 19.49 15.03
C LYS A 78 3.14 20.31 15.76
N GLN A 79 2.43 19.70 16.70
CA GLN A 79 1.75 20.44 17.74
C GLN A 79 2.84 20.96 18.67
N ASN A 80 2.80 22.26 18.98
CA ASN A 80 3.63 22.84 20.03
C ASN A 80 3.29 22.11 21.33
N ILE A 81 4.10 21.13 21.72
CA ILE A 81 3.95 20.43 22.99
C ILE A 81 4.88 21.15 23.97
N GLU A 82 4.29 22.07 24.72
CA GLU A 82 4.81 22.47 26.03
C GLU A 82 4.73 21.27 26.99
N GLU A 83 5.70 21.26 27.91
CA GLU A 83 6.12 20.18 28.80
C GLU A 83 4.98 19.46 29.55
N SER A 84 5.05 18.13 29.62
CA SER A 84 4.53 17.40 30.79
C SER A 84 5.31 16.13 31.08
N ASN A 85 5.65 15.97 32.35
CA ASN A 85 6.49 14.91 32.92
C ASN A 85 5.77 13.55 32.96
N ASN A 86 6.49 12.51 32.52
CA ASN A 86 6.34 11.08 32.84
C ASN A 86 4.96 10.41 32.66
N VAL A 87 4.72 9.93 31.43
CA VAL A 87 4.21 8.58 31.14
C VAL A 87 4.98 8.09 29.89
N VAL A 88 5.73 6.98 29.98
CA VAL A 88 6.29 6.34 28.77
C VAL A 88 5.18 5.51 28.11
N THR A 89 4.27 6.20 27.43
CA THR A 89 3.42 5.57 26.43
C THR A 89 4.30 5.20 25.24
N LYS A 90 4.55 3.91 25.01
CA LYS A 90 5.10 3.46 23.73
C LYS A 90 4.19 4.02 22.65
N GLN A 91 4.71 4.90 21.78
CA GLN A 91 3.96 5.43 20.64
C GLN A 91 3.33 4.25 19.90
N PHE A 92 2.00 4.17 19.91
CA PHE A 92 1.27 3.32 19.00
C PHE A 92 1.55 3.91 17.62
N ILE A 93 2.58 3.44 16.94
CA ILE A 93 2.97 3.93 15.61
C ILE A 93 1.80 3.56 14.69
N PRO A 94 1.01 4.53 14.20
CA PRO A 94 -0.17 4.23 13.41
C PRO A 94 0.24 3.39 12.20
N ASN A 95 -0.60 2.42 11.86
CA ASN A 95 -0.21 1.34 10.98
C ASN A 95 -1.19 1.20 9.82
N ILE A 96 -0.65 1.26 8.59
CA ILE A 96 -1.33 0.70 7.42
C ILE A 96 -1.06 -0.80 7.41
N ILE A 97 -2.14 -1.58 7.48
CA ILE A 97 -2.09 -3.04 7.39
C ILE A 97 -2.13 -3.45 5.92
N THR A 98 -1.22 -4.34 5.54
CA THR A 98 -1.19 -5.00 4.24
C THR A 98 -1.54 -6.47 4.45
N ASP A 99 -2.55 -6.97 3.74
CA ASP A 99 -2.93 -8.39 3.81
C ASP A 99 -1.99 -9.26 2.98
N ARG A 100 -1.45 -8.69 1.90
CA ARG A 100 -0.56 -9.38 0.98
C ARG A 100 0.32 -8.39 0.23
N VAL A 101 1.59 -8.73 0.09
CA VAL A 101 2.52 -8.12 -0.84
C VAL A 101 2.91 -9.15 -1.88
N THR A 102 2.69 -8.86 -3.15
CA THR A 102 3.04 -9.76 -4.26
C THR A 102 4.03 -9.09 -5.17
N ALA A 103 5.21 -9.70 -5.35
CA ALA A 103 6.19 -9.26 -6.31
C ALA A 103 6.23 -10.21 -7.51
N TYR A 104 6.31 -9.65 -8.71
CA TYR A 104 6.39 -10.42 -9.93
C TYR A 104 7.09 -9.63 -11.04
N CYS A 105 7.61 -10.32 -12.04
CA CYS A 105 8.08 -9.69 -13.26
C CYS A 105 7.20 -10.08 -14.45
N ILE A 106 7.15 -9.19 -15.43
CA ILE A 106 6.58 -9.41 -16.76
C ILE A 106 7.77 -9.37 -17.72
N THR A 107 8.03 -10.46 -18.42
CA THR A 107 9.12 -10.54 -19.40
C THR A 107 8.79 -9.76 -20.67
N GLU A 108 9.76 -9.61 -21.58
CA GLU A 108 9.51 -9.00 -22.91
C GLU A 108 8.38 -9.71 -23.67
N ASP A 109 8.28 -11.05 -23.55
CA ASP A 109 7.20 -11.87 -24.12
C ASP A 109 5.85 -11.75 -23.37
N ASN A 110 5.69 -10.76 -22.49
CA ASN A 110 4.52 -10.55 -21.63
C ASN A 110 4.18 -11.72 -20.69
N LYS A 111 5.14 -12.61 -20.38
CA LYS A 111 4.92 -13.69 -19.42
C LYS A 111 5.07 -13.17 -17.99
N LYS A 112 4.05 -13.37 -17.17
CA LYS A 112 4.09 -13.06 -15.73
C LYS A 112 4.79 -14.18 -14.98
N GLN A 113 5.81 -13.84 -14.19
CA GLN A 113 6.52 -14.76 -13.30
C GLN A 113 6.46 -14.21 -11.88
N ILE A 114 5.90 -14.99 -10.96
CA ILE A 114 5.84 -14.60 -9.54
C ILE A 114 7.23 -14.74 -8.94
N VAL A 115 7.70 -13.67 -8.30
CA VAL A 115 8.99 -13.61 -7.62
C VAL A 115 8.81 -13.93 -6.14
N SER A 116 7.82 -13.32 -5.50
CA SER A 116 7.49 -13.59 -4.11
C SER A 116 6.03 -13.27 -3.79
N ILE A 117 5.51 -13.93 -2.76
CA ILE A 117 4.24 -13.62 -2.13
C ILE A 117 4.51 -13.60 -0.63
N ASP A 118 4.22 -12.47 0.00
CA ASP A 118 4.29 -12.30 1.45
C ASP A 118 2.90 -11.96 1.97
N SER A 119 2.34 -12.81 2.81
CA SER A 119 1.09 -12.59 3.54
C SER A 119 1.31 -12.50 5.05
N SER A 120 2.57 -12.50 5.46
CA SER A 120 2.92 -12.25 6.85
C SER A 120 2.60 -10.78 7.12
N LYS A 121 1.76 -10.51 8.12
CA LYS A 121 1.49 -9.13 8.59
C LYS A 121 2.72 -8.50 9.26
N THR A 122 3.87 -9.17 9.18
CA THR A 122 5.12 -8.81 9.83
C THR A 122 5.94 -7.87 8.96
N ARG A 123 6.43 -6.80 9.59
CA ARG A 123 7.30 -5.80 8.98
C ARG A 123 8.73 -6.33 8.85
N ASP A 124 8.97 -7.50 8.25
CA ASP A 124 10.34 -8.01 8.08
C ASP A 124 11.12 -7.01 7.22
N MET A 125 12.11 -6.28 7.78
CA MET A 125 12.82 -5.15 7.17
C MET A 125 13.80 -5.53 6.04
N GLN A 126 13.86 -6.80 5.65
CA GLN A 126 14.75 -7.25 4.60
C GLN A 126 14.23 -6.90 3.19
N GLN A 127 14.86 -5.89 2.56
CA GLN A 127 14.87 -5.73 1.10
C GLN A 127 15.73 -6.85 0.43
N TYR A 128 15.70 -7.03 -0.88
CA TYR A 128 16.58 -7.98 -1.57
C TYR A 128 17.01 -7.40 -2.91
N GLY A 129 18.10 -7.90 -3.48
CA GLY A 129 18.55 -7.50 -4.81
C GLY A 129 17.78 -8.25 -5.89
N PHE A 130 17.38 -7.57 -6.96
CA PHE A 130 16.69 -8.15 -8.11
C PHE A 130 17.44 -7.89 -9.42
N LYS A 131 17.36 -8.84 -10.35
CA LYS A 131 17.89 -8.72 -11.71
C LYS A 131 16.73 -8.65 -12.70
N LEU A 132 16.63 -7.55 -13.44
CA LEU A 132 15.58 -7.33 -14.42
C LEU A 132 16.16 -7.26 -15.82
N ALA A 133 15.77 -8.22 -16.65
CA ALA A 133 16.19 -8.32 -18.04
C ALA A 133 15.81 -7.05 -18.84
N PRO A 134 16.47 -6.82 -20.00
CA PRO A 134 16.04 -5.80 -20.95
C PRO A 134 14.56 -5.90 -21.27
N LYS A 135 13.89 -4.75 -21.43
CA LYS A 135 12.45 -4.62 -21.79
C LYS A 135 11.47 -5.31 -20.83
N ALA A 136 11.94 -5.88 -19.73
CA ALA A 136 11.10 -6.50 -18.72
C ALA A 136 10.60 -5.44 -17.71
N LYS A 137 9.54 -5.82 -16.99
CA LYS A 137 8.92 -4.98 -15.96
C LYS A 137 8.82 -5.73 -14.65
N TYR A 138 9.36 -5.16 -13.57
CA TYR A 138 9.18 -5.65 -12.20
C TYR A 138 8.03 -4.90 -11.52
N ILE A 139 7.19 -5.61 -10.77
CA ILE A 139 5.99 -5.06 -10.14
C ILE A 139 5.90 -5.58 -8.71
N VAL A 140 5.54 -4.69 -7.78
CA VAL A 140 5.14 -5.05 -6.40
C VAL A 140 3.75 -4.48 -6.13
N GLU A 141 2.83 -5.33 -5.71
CA GLU A 141 1.47 -4.98 -5.33
C GLU A 141 1.28 -5.15 -3.83
N TYR A 142 0.85 -4.08 -3.15
CA TYR A 142 0.49 -4.06 -1.73
C TYR A 142 -1.03 -4.03 -1.63
N LEU A 143 -1.62 -5.14 -1.19
CA LEU A 143 -3.05 -5.23 -0.90
C LEU A 143 -3.33 -4.63 0.48
N LEU A 144 -3.86 -3.41 0.50
CA LEU A 144 -4.13 -2.67 1.72
C LEU A 144 -5.43 -3.14 2.37
N ASN A 145 -5.40 -3.31 3.69
CA ASN A 145 -6.56 -3.66 4.50
C ASN A 145 -7.10 -2.41 5.21
N CYS A 146 -8.04 -1.73 4.56
CA CYS A 146 -8.64 -0.50 5.09
C CYS A 146 -9.18 -0.69 6.51
N LYS A 147 -9.95 -1.77 6.72
CA LYS A 147 -10.66 -2.01 7.99
C LYS A 147 -9.70 -2.25 9.16
N ALA A 148 -8.58 -2.92 8.91
CA ALA A 148 -7.58 -3.20 9.92
C ALA A 148 -6.53 -2.08 10.10
N SER A 149 -6.48 -1.10 9.20
CA SER A 149 -5.54 0.04 9.26
C SER A 149 -6.09 1.16 10.16
N ASP A 150 -5.22 1.99 10.73
CA ASP A 150 -5.68 3.13 11.54
C ASP A 150 -6.15 4.30 10.65
N PRO A 151 -7.25 5.00 11.01
CA PRO A 151 -7.83 6.08 10.21
C PRO A 151 -7.01 7.37 10.28
N GLU A 152 -5.96 7.46 9.46
CA GLU A 152 -5.04 8.60 9.41
C GLU A 152 -4.51 8.86 8.00
N LYS A 153 -3.80 9.99 7.83
CA LYS A 153 -3.03 10.32 6.62
C LYS A 153 -1.56 9.93 6.80
N TYR A 154 -1.05 9.14 5.86
CA TYR A 154 0.30 8.60 5.84
C TYR A 154 1.06 9.06 4.61
N LYS A 155 2.29 9.52 4.79
CA LYS A 155 3.25 9.71 3.71
C LYS A 155 3.84 8.37 3.29
N ILE A 156 3.91 8.14 1.99
CA ILE A 156 4.55 6.98 1.39
C ILE A 156 6.04 7.30 1.24
N VAL A 157 6.87 6.43 1.81
CA VAL A 157 8.34 6.56 1.79
C VAL A 157 8.94 5.26 1.27
N PHE A 158 9.92 5.35 0.39
CA PHE A 158 10.68 4.19 -0.06
C PHE A 158 11.81 3.89 0.92
N PHE A 159 11.92 2.63 1.35
CA PHE A 159 13.04 2.20 2.18
C PHE A 159 14.34 2.16 1.38
N GLU A 160 15.36 2.83 1.91
CA GLU A 160 16.73 2.77 1.39
C GLU A 160 17.62 1.99 2.38
N SER A 161 18.23 0.90 1.90
CA SER A 161 19.17 0.09 2.68
C SER A 161 20.60 0.35 2.24
N SER A 162 21.49 0.65 3.19
CA SER A 162 22.91 0.93 2.91
C SER A 162 23.68 -0.25 2.29
N ARG A 163 23.19 -1.48 2.44
CA ARG A 163 23.85 -2.68 1.87
C ARG A 163 23.89 -2.70 0.34
N PHE A 164 23.09 -1.86 -0.32
CA PHE A 164 23.04 -1.76 -1.78
C PHE A 164 23.78 -0.52 -2.30
N ASN A 165 24.66 0.09 -1.49
CA ASN A 165 25.51 1.23 -1.91
C ASN A 165 26.72 0.82 -2.80
N ASP A 166 26.66 -0.35 -3.44
CA ASP A 166 27.68 -0.89 -4.35
C ASP A 166 27.37 -0.46 -5.79
N SER A 167 28.40 -0.17 -6.59
CA SER A 167 28.27 0.29 -7.99
C SER A 167 27.55 -0.70 -8.90
N LYS A 168 27.46 -1.97 -8.53
CA LYS A 168 26.69 -2.97 -9.28
C LYS A 168 25.17 -2.80 -9.20
N TYR A 169 24.65 -2.07 -8.21
CA TYR A 169 23.22 -1.82 -8.05
C TYR A 169 22.86 -0.40 -8.50
N GLU A 170 21.93 -0.27 -9.44
CA GLU A 170 21.42 1.03 -9.85
C GLU A 170 20.45 1.57 -8.78
N LYS A 171 20.63 2.83 -8.39
CA LYS A 171 19.69 3.55 -7.53
C LYS A 171 18.46 3.98 -8.34
N ILE A 172 17.35 3.29 -8.13
CA ILE A 172 16.07 3.61 -8.78
C ILE A 172 15.49 4.88 -8.15
N LYS A 173 15.18 5.87 -8.98
CA LYS A 173 14.39 7.04 -8.55
C LYS A 173 12.92 6.66 -8.56
N TYR A 174 12.20 6.94 -7.49
CA TYR A 174 10.78 6.63 -7.36
C TYR A 174 9.93 7.90 -7.32
N PRO A 175 8.63 7.81 -7.66
CA PRO A 175 7.65 8.86 -7.37
C PRO A 175 7.72 9.33 -5.92
N GLU A 176 7.75 10.65 -5.70
CA GLU A 176 7.83 11.26 -4.37
C GLU A 176 6.52 11.95 -3.98
N ASN A 177 6.38 12.30 -2.70
CA ASN A 177 5.22 13.02 -2.15
C ASN A 177 3.88 12.31 -2.40
N GLY A 178 3.88 10.98 -2.28
CA GLY A 178 2.65 10.17 -2.26
C GLY A 178 2.08 10.08 -0.85
N TYR A 179 0.76 10.10 -0.73
CA TYR A 179 0.02 9.94 0.52
C TYR A 179 -1.09 8.91 0.38
N ILE A 180 -1.37 8.20 1.47
CA ILE A 180 -2.58 7.40 1.66
C ILE A 180 -3.33 7.94 2.86
N GLU A 181 -4.62 8.18 2.71
CA GLU A 181 -5.52 8.55 3.80
C GLU A 181 -6.55 7.44 4.01
N ILE A 182 -6.67 6.95 5.25
CA ILE A 182 -7.67 5.97 5.65
C ILE A 182 -8.82 6.69 6.34
N LYS A 183 -10.03 6.56 5.81
CA LYS A 183 -11.27 7.12 6.37
C LYS A 183 -12.18 5.98 6.83
N LYS A 184 -12.72 6.08 8.04
CA LYS A 184 -13.65 5.12 8.64
C LYS A 184 -14.86 5.84 9.18
#